data_AF-A0A849GBT4-F1
#
_entry.id   AF-A0A849GBT4-F1
#
_cell.length_a   1.000
_cell.length_b   1.000
_cell.length_c   1.000
_cell.angle_alpha   90.00
_cell.angle_beta   90.00
_cell.angle_gamma   90.00
#
_symmetry.space_group_name_H-M   'P 1'
#
loop_
_entity.id
_entity.type
_entity.pdbx_description
1 polymer ?
#
loop_
_entity_poly.entity_id
_entity_poly.type
_entity_poly.pdbx_seq_one_letter_code
_entity_poly.pdbx_strand_id
1 'polypeptide(L)'
;MGGLMLLAPMASSQQLPDMLVQQAESLGEGWRGFSDLAFLAKALGMLLLAAILATAIAFHPNHRRLVKGRDDIANPSVFVTYAVIGALVGIIVGKYGLLAGFVFFGIGGLIRFRTIMRSARLTGQLIYVTLIGLSCGLDLPHVAVLATAFGFVLLSIFDTRIVYRIDVRGLPVEQFVAAATAYRDELERNGCEILNEKKRPRSKRATYIFRPPHSLARDQLEQLLEEAIDSPLRGSVDWEIN
;
A
#
# COMPACT_ATOMS: atom_id res chain seq x y z
N MET A 1 53.49 15.86 -30.77
CA MET A 1 54.30 15.49 -29.59
C MET A 1 53.61 16.13 -28.39
N GLY A 2 52.61 15.46 -27.81
CA GLY A 2 52.74 14.68 -26.58
C GLY A 2 52.15 15.54 -25.45
N GLY A 3 50.97 15.26 -24.90
CA GLY A 3 50.53 13.99 -24.31
C GLY A 3 50.64 14.14 -22.80
N LEU A 4 49.62 14.73 -22.16
CA LEU A 4 49.50 14.78 -20.70
C LEU A 4 48.07 14.38 -20.32
N MET A 5 47.84 13.06 -20.37
CA MET A 5 46.70 12.42 -19.72
C MET A 5 46.87 12.58 -18.21
N LEU A 6 46.03 13.43 -17.61
CA LEU A 6 45.80 13.44 -16.17
C LEU A 6 45.10 12.14 -15.79
N LEU A 7 45.88 11.16 -15.32
CA LEU A 7 45.37 9.99 -14.62
C LEU A 7 44.78 10.46 -13.27
N ALA A 8 43.46 10.55 -13.19
CA ALA A 8 42.76 10.62 -11.92
C ALA A 8 43.04 9.33 -11.12
N PRO A 9 43.38 9.39 -9.83
CA PRO A 9 43.50 8.18 -9.03
C PRO A 9 42.12 7.53 -8.88
N MET A 10 41.99 6.29 -9.32
CA MET A 10 40.84 5.43 -9.03
C MET A 10 40.84 5.09 -7.53
N ALA A 11 40.28 5.98 -6.71
CA ALA A 11 40.08 5.79 -5.27
C ALA A 11 38.61 5.45 -4.97
N SER A 12 38.11 4.32 -5.48
CA SER A 12 36.68 3.97 -5.29
C SER A 12 36.38 2.50 -4.98
N SER A 13 37.37 1.59 -4.96
CA SER A 13 37.12 0.16 -4.67
C SER A 13 37.64 -0.35 -3.33
N GLN A 14 38.65 0.28 -2.72
CA GLN A 14 39.25 -0.18 -1.45
C GLN A 14 38.66 0.47 -0.19
N GLN A 15 37.98 1.62 -0.30
CA GLN A 15 37.40 2.31 0.86
C GLN A 15 36.11 1.64 1.40
N LEU A 16 35.34 0.99 0.54
CA LEU A 16 34.08 0.35 0.93
C LEU A 16 34.31 -0.92 1.78
N PRO A 17 35.28 -1.81 1.44
CA PRO A 17 35.68 -2.92 2.31
C PRO A 17 36.17 -2.46 3.69
N ASP A 18 37.07 -1.47 3.74
CA ASP A 18 37.67 -1.02 5.00
C ASP A 18 36.62 -0.37 5.93
N MET A 19 35.69 0.44 5.38
CA MET A 19 34.58 1.00 6.18
C MET A 19 33.63 -0.07 6.75
N LEU A 20 33.36 -1.13 5.99
CA LEU A 20 32.49 -2.22 6.46
C LEU A 20 33.17 -3.07 7.55
N VAL A 21 34.48 -3.30 7.43
CA VAL A 21 35.27 -4.04 8.43
C VAL A 21 35.36 -3.24 9.74
N GLN A 22 35.57 -1.92 9.66
CA GLN A 22 35.64 -1.06 10.83
C GLN A 22 34.28 -0.90 11.54
N GLN A 23 33.16 -0.95 10.81
CA GLN A 23 31.81 -1.01 11.38
C GLN A 23 31.52 -2.35 12.07
N ALA A 24 32.06 -3.46 11.55
CA ALA A 24 31.88 -4.79 12.13
C ALA A 24 32.56 -4.94 13.51
N GLU A 25 33.60 -4.16 13.82
CA GLU A 25 34.23 -4.14 15.16
C GLU A 25 33.38 -3.43 16.23
N SER A 26 32.39 -2.61 15.84
CA SER A 26 31.47 -1.91 16.76
C SER A 26 30.26 -2.75 17.18
N LEU A 27 30.45 -4.06 17.37
CA LEU A 27 29.39 -4.99 17.72
C LEU A 27 28.73 -4.59 19.05
N GLY A 28 27.46 -4.18 18.94
CA GLY A 28 26.41 -4.10 19.97
C GLY A 28 26.85 -3.71 21.39
N GLU A 29 26.44 -2.52 21.83
CA GLU A 29 26.62 -2.02 23.21
C GLU A 29 26.01 -2.93 24.31
N GLY A 30 25.18 -3.90 23.93
CA GLY A 30 24.49 -4.80 24.85
C GLY A 30 23.55 -4.04 25.81
N TRP A 31 23.46 -4.52 27.05
CA TRP A 31 22.63 -3.88 28.09
C TRP A 31 23.08 -2.47 28.47
N ARG A 32 24.33 -2.09 28.15
CA ARG A 32 24.81 -0.72 28.41
C ARG A 32 24.08 0.31 27.56
N GLY A 33 23.50 -0.06 26.43
CA GLY A 33 22.69 0.83 25.61
C GLY A 33 21.49 1.45 26.34
N PHE A 34 20.95 0.79 27.38
CA PHE A 34 19.87 1.35 28.20
C PHE A 34 20.29 2.54 29.07
N SER A 35 21.61 2.74 29.26
CA SER A 35 22.13 3.87 30.04
C SER A 35 22.14 5.19 29.26
N ASP A 36 22.00 5.16 27.93
CA ASP A 36 21.92 6.35 27.10
C ASP A 36 20.46 6.85 26.99
N LEU A 37 20.00 7.50 28.06
CA LEU A 37 18.63 8.05 28.11
C LEU A 37 18.37 9.10 27.02
N ALA A 38 19.38 9.86 26.59
CA ALA A 38 19.24 10.87 25.56
C ALA A 38 18.93 10.21 24.21
N PHE A 39 19.68 9.16 23.86
CA PHE A 39 19.39 8.36 22.68
C PHE A 39 18.02 7.68 22.77
N LEU A 40 17.68 7.07 23.91
CA LEU A 40 16.37 6.42 24.10
C LEU A 40 15.20 7.39 23.93
N ALA A 41 15.30 8.59 24.52
CA ALA A 41 14.26 9.63 24.40
C ALA A 41 14.11 10.11 22.95
N LYS A 42 15.22 10.33 22.25
CA LYS A 42 15.21 10.70 20.83
C LYS A 42 14.61 9.59 19.97
N ALA A 43 15.01 8.33 20.21
CA ALA A 43 14.49 7.16 19.52
C ALA A 43 12.97 7.02 19.72
N LEU A 44 12.50 7.17 20.96
CA LEU A 44 11.07 7.16 21.28
C LEU A 44 10.32 8.28 20.53
N GLY A 45 10.88 9.50 20.50
CA GLY A 45 10.32 10.63 19.75
C GLY A 45 10.19 10.35 18.25
N MET A 46 11.22 9.75 17.63
CA MET A 46 11.19 9.36 16.21
C MET A 46 10.14 8.28 15.92
N LEU A 47 10.01 7.28 16.81
CA LEU A 47 9.00 6.24 16.68
C LEU A 47 7.57 6.77 16.84
N LEU A 48 7.35 7.67 17.80
CA LEU A 48 6.05 8.33 18.00
C LEU A 48 5.69 9.20 16.80
N LEU A 49 6.64 9.98 16.28
CA LEU A 49 6.42 10.79 15.09
C LEU A 49 6.04 9.92 13.88
N ALA A 50 6.78 8.84 13.64
CA ALA A 50 6.46 7.89 12.57
C ALA A 50 5.06 7.30 12.72
N ALA A 51 4.68 6.91 13.94
CA ALA A 51 3.35 6.37 14.22
C ALA A 51 2.24 7.40 13.98
N ILE A 52 2.43 8.66 14.40
CA ILE A 52 1.46 9.74 14.19
C ILE A 52 1.28 10.04 12.70
N LEU A 53 2.38 10.17 11.94
CA LEU A 53 2.33 10.44 10.50
C LEU A 53 1.68 9.27 9.73
N ALA A 54 2.01 8.04 10.09
CA ALA A 54 1.39 6.85 9.50
C ALA A 54 -0.09 6.76 9.83
N THR A 55 -0.48 7.12 11.07
CA THR A 55 -1.87 7.21 11.49
C THR A 55 -2.62 8.26 10.67
N ALA A 56 -2.02 9.43 10.42
CA ALA A 56 -2.62 10.46 9.57
C ALA A 56 -2.89 9.96 8.14
N ILE A 57 -1.99 9.15 7.58
CA ILE A 57 -2.19 8.50 6.27
C ILE A 57 -3.24 7.38 6.36
N ALA A 58 -3.21 6.55 7.41
CA ALA A 58 -4.11 5.42 7.58
C ALA A 58 -5.56 5.85 7.81
N PHE A 59 -5.76 6.96 8.54
CA PHE A 59 -7.09 7.56 8.77
C PHE A 59 -7.54 8.51 7.65
N HIS A 60 -6.82 8.54 6.52
CA HIS A 60 -7.26 9.30 5.36
C HIS A 60 -8.71 8.92 4.99
N PRO A 61 -9.60 9.91 4.76
CA PRO A 61 -11.05 9.71 4.62
C PRO A 61 -11.44 8.72 3.51
N ASN A 62 -10.55 8.45 2.56
CA ASN A 62 -10.80 7.52 1.48
C ASN A 62 -10.40 6.07 1.80
N HIS A 63 -9.48 5.85 2.75
CA HIS A 63 -9.15 4.50 3.20
C HIS A 63 -10.32 3.80 3.90
N ARG A 64 -11.15 4.59 4.59
CA ARG A 64 -12.43 4.15 5.18
C ARG A 64 -13.48 3.70 4.15
N ARG A 65 -13.36 4.11 2.87
CA ARG A 65 -14.30 3.72 1.81
C ARG A 65 -13.95 2.37 1.20
N LEU A 66 -12.67 2.03 1.04
CA LEU A 66 -12.21 0.70 0.58
C LEU A 66 -12.56 -0.42 1.58
N VAL A 67 -12.47 -0.15 2.88
CA VAL A 67 -12.66 -1.15 3.97
C VAL A 67 -14.12 -1.61 4.12
N LYS A 68 -15.09 -0.98 3.43
CA LYS A 68 -16.50 -1.42 3.48
C LYS A 68 -16.81 -2.66 2.62
N GLY A 69 -15.87 -3.12 1.79
CA GLY A 69 -15.93 -4.48 1.24
C GLY A 69 -15.24 -5.44 2.19
N ARG A 70 -15.99 -6.37 2.81
CA ARG A 70 -15.57 -7.31 3.88
C ARG A 70 -14.27 -8.11 3.67
N ASP A 71 -13.64 -8.07 2.50
CA ASP A 71 -12.49 -8.90 2.13
C ASP A 71 -11.14 -8.18 2.06
N ASP A 72 -11.09 -6.85 2.18
CA ASP A 72 -9.83 -6.08 2.08
C ASP A 72 -9.58 -5.25 3.35
N ILE A 73 -9.58 -5.94 4.49
CA ILE A 73 -9.23 -5.39 5.81
C ILE A 73 -7.72 -5.13 5.85
N ALA A 74 -7.26 -4.11 5.13
CA ALA A 74 -6.03 -3.43 5.49
C ALA A 74 -6.32 -2.70 6.81
N ASN A 75 -6.14 -3.41 7.93
CA ASN A 75 -6.28 -2.83 9.25
C ASN A 75 -5.36 -1.60 9.33
N PRO A 76 -5.83 -0.41 9.72
CA PRO A 76 -4.99 0.77 9.89
C PRO A 76 -3.71 0.50 10.73
N SER A 77 -3.77 -0.51 11.61
CA SER A 77 -2.61 -1.01 12.35
C SER A 77 -1.45 -1.47 11.46
N VAL A 78 -1.70 -1.96 10.25
CA VAL A 78 -0.65 -2.42 9.31
C VAL A 78 0.20 -1.24 8.87
N PHE A 79 -0.41 -0.11 8.49
CA PHE A 79 0.34 1.10 8.10
C PHE A 79 1.22 1.62 9.21
N VAL A 80 0.68 1.70 10.43
CA VAL A 80 1.44 2.11 11.61
C VAL A 80 2.59 1.14 11.88
N THR A 81 2.34 -0.16 11.80
CA THR A 81 3.37 -1.19 12.01
C THR A 81 4.51 -1.05 10.99
N TYR A 82 4.20 -0.89 9.71
CA TYR A 82 5.21 -0.73 8.66
C TYR A 82 6.00 0.57 8.79
N ALA A 83 5.38 1.68 9.20
CA ALA A 83 6.10 2.92 9.50
C ALA A 83 7.03 2.77 10.70
N VAL A 84 6.57 2.13 11.77
CA VAL A 84 7.39 1.86 12.97
C VAL A 84 8.57 0.95 12.61
N ILE A 85 8.36 -0.08 11.80
CA ILE A 85 9.44 -0.92 11.27
C ILE A 85 10.44 -0.08 10.47
N GLY A 86 9.97 0.78 9.57
CA GLY A 86 10.83 1.71 8.82
C GLY A 86 11.66 2.61 9.73
N ALA A 87 11.03 3.20 10.75
CA ALA A 87 11.70 4.05 11.73
C ALA A 87 12.74 3.29 12.55
N LEU A 88 12.42 2.07 13.01
CA LEU A 88 13.39 1.21 13.70
C LEU A 88 14.61 0.91 12.82
N VAL A 89 14.39 0.55 11.55
CA VAL A 89 15.49 0.33 10.60
C VAL A 89 16.32 1.61 10.44
N GLY A 90 15.68 2.77 10.31
CA GLY A 90 16.36 4.07 10.20
C GLY A 90 17.25 4.37 11.42
N ILE A 91 16.72 4.16 12.63
CA ILE A 91 17.47 4.37 13.89
C ILE A 91 18.68 3.45 13.95
N ILE A 92 18.49 2.17 13.60
CA ILE A 92 19.54 1.17 13.62
C ILE A 92 20.62 1.51 12.58
N VAL A 93 20.23 1.90 11.37
CA VAL A 93 21.18 2.32 10.33
C VAL A 93 21.91 3.59 10.73
N GLY A 94 21.23 4.56 11.35
CA GLY A 94 21.84 5.78 11.83
C GLY A 94 22.89 5.54 12.92
N LYS A 95 22.64 4.60 13.83
CA LYS A 95 23.56 4.30 14.95
C LYS A 95 24.65 3.28 14.61
N TYR A 96 24.32 2.22 13.88
CA TYR A 96 25.20 1.06 13.63
C TYR A 96 25.70 0.98 12.18
N GLY A 97 25.28 1.93 11.32
CA GLY A 97 25.82 2.09 9.98
C GLY A 97 25.13 1.27 8.88
N LEU A 98 25.76 1.29 7.71
CA LEU A 98 25.20 0.76 6.47
C LEU A 98 25.09 -0.78 6.48
N LEU A 99 26.01 -1.47 7.16
CA LEU A 99 25.99 -2.93 7.27
C LEU A 99 24.69 -3.43 7.89
N ALA A 100 24.22 -2.80 8.96
CA ALA A 100 22.93 -3.13 9.57
C ALA A 100 21.77 -2.92 8.58
N GLY A 101 21.83 -1.83 7.79
CA GLY A 101 20.87 -1.54 6.73
C GLY A 101 20.80 -2.62 5.66
N PHE A 102 21.94 -3.14 5.21
CA PHE A 102 21.99 -4.26 4.25
C PHE A 102 21.33 -5.52 4.80
N VAL A 103 21.52 -5.83 6.08
CA VAL A 103 20.89 -7.00 6.73
C VAL A 103 19.37 -6.85 6.76
N PHE A 104 18.86 -5.70 7.22
CA PHE A 104 17.41 -5.45 7.25
C PHE A 104 16.79 -5.44 5.86
N PHE A 105 17.47 -4.83 4.88
CA PHE A 105 17.01 -4.82 3.50
C PHE A 105 17.00 -6.23 2.90
N GLY A 106 18.04 -7.03 3.18
CA GLY A 106 18.12 -8.43 2.76
C GLY A 106 16.94 -9.26 3.29
N ILE A 107 16.64 -9.15 4.60
CA ILE A 107 15.49 -9.83 5.22
C ILE A 107 14.18 -9.35 4.59
N GLY A 108 14.00 -8.04 4.41
CA GLY A 108 12.80 -7.47 3.80
C GLY A 108 12.58 -7.95 2.35
N GLY A 109 13.65 -8.02 1.55
CA GLY A 109 13.61 -8.56 0.19
C GLY A 109 13.20 -10.03 0.16
N LEU A 110 13.73 -10.85 1.07
CA LEU A 110 13.37 -12.27 1.19
C LEU A 110 11.90 -12.47 1.54
N ILE A 111 11.35 -11.66 2.46
CA ILE A 111 9.92 -11.72 2.83
C ILE A 111 9.05 -11.40 1.61
N ARG A 112 9.39 -10.32 0.87
CA ARG A 112 8.63 -9.93 -0.33
C ARG A 112 8.58 -11.02 -1.39
N PHE A 113 9.64 -11.81 -1.57
CA PHE A 113 9.64 -12.94 -2.51
C PHE A 113 8.74 -14.11 -2.06
N ARG A 114 8.42 -14.22 -0.77
CA ARG A 114 7.54 -15.27 -0.24
C ARG A 114 6.07 -14.86 -0.11
N THR A 115 5.77 -13.56 -0.07
CA THR A 115 4.39 -13.07 0.10
C THR A 115 3.78 -12.60 -1.22
N ILE A 116 2.64 -13.18 -1.60
CA ILE A 116 1.83 -12.71 -2.73
C ILE A 116 0.97 -11.53 -2.23
N MET A 117 1.31 -10.30 -2.64
CA MET A 117 0.40 -9.17 -2.45
C MET A 117 -0.72 -9.22 -3.49
N ARG A 118 -1.97 -9.18 -3.03
CA ARG A 118 -3.16 -9.20 -3.89
C ARG A 118 -3.37 -7.90 -4.68
N SER A 119 -2.83 -6.77 -4.20
CA SER A 119 -2.99 -5.45 -4.83
C SER A 119 -1.66 -4.69 -4.91
N ALA A 120 -1.32 -4.24 -6.13
CA ALA A 120 -0.17 -3.36 -6.38
C ALA A 120 -0.34 -1.99 -5.70
N ARG A 121 -1.58 -1.53 -5.53
CA ARG A 121 -1.90 -0.26 -4.87
C ARG A 121 -1.58 -0.30 -3.38
N LEU A 122 -2.06 -1.32 -2.66
CA LEU A 122 -1.75 -1.51 -1.24
C LEU A 122 -0.25 -1.68 -1.01
N THR A 123 0.41 -2.43 -1.89
CA THR A 123 1.88 -2.59 -1.89
C THR A 123 2.60 -1.24 -1.95
N GLY A 124 2.22 -0.38 -2.91
CA GLY A 124 2.82 0.94 -3.07
C GLY A 124 2.61 1.83 -1.85
N GLN A 125 1.42 1.80 -1.25
CA GLN A 125 1.13 2.58 -0.05
C GLN A 125 1.94 2.09 1.17
N LEU A 126 2.10 0.77 1.35
CA LEU A 126 2.91 0.22 2.42
C LEU A 126 4.39 0.60 2.27
N ILE A 127 4.94 0.51 1.05
CA ILE A 127 6.31 0.95 0.77
C ILE A 127 6.46 2.43 1.11
N TYR A 128 5.51 3.25 0.65
CA TYR A 128 5.54 4.69 0.89
C TYR A 128 5.52 5.06 2.38
N VAL A 129 4.63 4.43 3.16
CA VAL A 129 4.54 4.64 4.60
C VAL A 129 5.77 4.12 5.34
N THR A 130 6.36 3.02 4.87
CA THR A 130 7.65 2.52 5.39
C THR A 130 8.77 3.54 5.16
N LEU A 131 8.81 4.19 3.99
CA LEU A 131 9.81 5.22 3.68
C LEU A 131 9.65 6.45 4.58
N ILE A 132 8.42 6.88 4.88
CA ILE A 132 8.16 7.96 5.84
C ILE A 132 8.71 7.60 7.22
N GLY A 133 8.44 6.36 7.67
CA GLY A 133 9.01 5.83 8.89
C GLY A 133 10.54 5.86 8.88
N LEU A 134 11.16 5.37 7.81
CA LEU A 134 12.60 5.37 7.62
C LEU A 134 13.19 6.79 7.71
N SER A 135 12.56 7.78 7.07
CA SER A 135 12.97 9.19 7.18
C SER A 135 12.90 9.71 8.62
N CYS A 136 11.88 9.31 9.40
CA CYS A 136 11.83 9.64 10.83
C CYS A 136 13.01 9.03 11.59
N GLY A 137 13.31 7.74 11.33
CA GLY A 137 14.39 7.03 12.02
C GLY A 137 15.81 7.50 11.66
N LEU A 138 15.99 8.06 10.46
CA LEU A 138 17.25 8.65 9.99
C LEU A 138 17.47 10.10 10.47
N ASP A 139 16.68 10.56 11.45
CA ASP A 139 16.76 11.92 11.99
C ASP A 139 16.43 13.03 10.96
N LEU A 140 15.55 12.72 10.00
CA LEU A 140 15.09 13.64 8.95
C LEU A 140 13.59 13.96 9.11
N PRO A 141 13.14 14.53 10.25
CA PRO A 141 11.71 14.73 10.52
C PRO A 141 11.05 15.70 9.53
N HIS A 142 11.79 16.68 9.03
CA HIS A 142 11.29 17.64 8.03
C HIS A 142 10.94 16.95 6.70
N VAL A 143 11.77 16.00 6.26
CA VAL A 143 11.49 15.19 5.06
C VAL A 143 10.27 14.31 5.29
N ALA A 144 10.17 13.68 6.46
CA ALA A 144 9.05 12.81 6.79
C ALA A 144 7.71 13.57 6.78
N VAL A 145 7.66 14.77 7.34
CA VAL A 145 6.46 15.62 7.36
C VAL A 145 6.09 16.08 5.94
N LEU A 146 7.06 16.56 5.15
CA LEU A 146 6.83 16.98 3.77
C LEU A 146 6.34 15.82 2.89
N ALA A 147 6.98 14.65 3.00
CA ALA A 147 6.54 13.44 2.32
C ALA A 147 5.11 13.09 2.75
N THR A 148 4.81 13.08 4.05
CA THR A 148 3.45 12.79 4.53
C THR A 148 2.41 13.74 3.93
N ALA A 149 2.68 15.04 3.92
CA ALA A 149 1.78 16.04 3.34
C ALA A 149 1.58 15.80 1.83
N PHE A 150 2.66 15.56 1.09
CA PHE A 150 2.61 15.29 -0.33
C PHE A 150 1.84 14.01 -0.66
N GLY A 151 2.12 12.93 0.07
CA GLY A 151 1.41 11.65 -0.06
C GLY A 151 -0.07 11.77 0.28
N PHE A 152 -0.41 12.54 1.31
CA PHE A 152 -1.80 12.82 1.67
C PHE A 152 -2.54 13.53 0.53
N VAL A 153 -1.92 14.52 -0.12
CA VAL A 153 -2.49 15.21 -1.29
C VAL A 153 -2.61 14.27 -2.48
N LEU A 154 -1.57 13.51 -2.82
CA LEU A 154 -1.62 12.55 -3.92
C LEU A 154 -2.70 11.50 -3.74
N LEU A 155 -2.80 10.91 -2.54
CA LEU A 155 -3.85 9.96 -2.21
C LEU A 155 -5.23 10.59 -2.35
N SER A 156 -5.38 11.86 -1.99
CA SER A 156 -6.64 12.58 -2.18
C SER A 156 -7.00 12.75 -3.67
N ILE A 157 -6.03 13.03 -4.54
CA ILE A 157 -6.26 13.24 -5.98
C ILE A 157 -6.53 11.92 -6.71
N PHE A 158 -5.66 10.93 -6.54
CA PHE A 158 -5.72 9.66 -7.28
C PHE A 158 -6.95 8.84 -6.94
N ASP A 159 -7.46 8.98 -5.73
CA ASP A 159 -8.54 8.15 -5.22
C ASP A 159 -9.94 8.68 -5.58
N THR A 160 -10.02 9.65 -6.49
CA THR A 160 -11.25 10.06 -7.18
C THR A 160 -11.70 9.03 -8.24
N ARG A 161 -10.89 7.98 -8.49
CA ARG A 161 -11.10 7.02 -9.58
C ARG A 161 -11.21 5.56 -9.11
N ILE A 162 -11.86 5.28 -7.98
CA ILE A 162 -12.13 3.89 -7.59
C ILE A 162 -13.08 3.27 -8.63
N VAL A 163 -12.67 2.14 -9.19
CA VAL A 163 -13.43 1.39 -10.19
C VAL A 163 -13.82 0.05 -9.56
N TYR A 164 -15.12 -0.21 -9.46
CA TYR A 164 -15.64 -1.45 -8.90
C TYR A 164 -15.77 -2.50 -10.00
N ARG A 165 -15.48 -3.76 -9.67
CA ARG A 165 -15.73 -4.91 -10.53
C ARG A 165 -16.73 -5.85 -9.85
N ILE A 166 -17.86 -6.10 -10.50
CA ILE A 166 -18.82 -7.13 -10.12
C ILE A 166 -18.67 -8.32 -11.07
N ASP A 167 -18.65 -9.54 -10.54
CA ASP A 167 -18.79 -10.81 -11.27
C ASP A 167 -20.12 -11.48 -10.87
N VAL A 168 -21.13 -11.39 -11.73
CA VAL A 168 -22.43 -12.06 -11.53
C VAL A 168 -22.33 -13.48 -12.08
N ARG A 169 -22.52 -14.48 -11.22
CA ARG A 169 -22.43 -15.91 -11.54
C ARG A 169 -23.80 -16.59 -11.47
N GLY A 170 -23.95 -17.72 -12.14
CA GLY A 170 -25.17 -18.55 -12.04
C GLY A 170 -26.35 -18.04 -12.87
N LEU A 171 -26.09 -17.15 -13.84
CA LEU A 171 -27.13 -16.62 -14.71
C LEU A 171 -27.77 -17.74 -15.57
N PRO A 172 -29.10 -17.77 -15.73
CA PRO A 172 -29.78 -18.75 -16.56
C PRO A 172 -29.37 -18.59 -18.02
N VAL A 173 -28.93 -19.69 -18.67
CA VAL A 173 -28.37 -19.66 -20.03
C VAL A 173 -29.40 -19.19 -21.06
N GLU A 174 -30.66 -19.58 -20.88
CA GLU A 174 -31.77 -19.27 -21.78
C GLU A 174 -32.16 -17.78 -21.72
N GLN A 175 -31.97 -17.13 -20.57
CA GLN A 175 -32.31 -15.72 -20.34
C GLN A 175 -31.08 -14.87 -20.06
N PHE A 176 -29.89 -15.35 -20.43
CA PHE A 176 -28.61 -14.72 -20.09
C PHE A 176 -28.52 -13.27 -20.59
N VAL A 177 -29.03 -13.01 -21.80
CA VAL A 177 -29.05 -11.68 -22.39
C VAL A 177 -30.01 -10.76 -21.62
N ALA A 178 -31.21 -11.25 -21.28
CA ALA A 178 -32.19 -10.48 -20.51
C ALA A 178 -31.69 -10.17 -19.10
N ALA A 179 -31.10 -11.16 -18.41
CA ALA A 179 -30.52 -10.98 -17.10
C ALA A 179 -29.34 -9.99 -17.15
N ALA A 180 -28.40 -10.17 -18.09
CA ALA A 180 -27.25 -9.27 -18.22
C ALA A 180 -27.65 -7.82 -18.55
N THR A 181 -28.74 -7.62 -19.31
CA THR A 181 -29.28 -6.29 -19.58
C THR A 181 -29.98 -5.70 -18.36
N ALA A 182 -30.72 -6.49 -17.58
CA ALA A 182 -31.36 -6.02 -16.34
C ALA A 182 -30.31 -5.54 -15.31
N TYR A 183 -29.22 -6.29 -15.12
CA TYR A 183 -28.09 -5.86 -14.26
C TYR A 183 -27.44 -4.57 -14.77
N ARG A 184 -27.33 -4.39 -16.09
CA ARG A 184 -26.76 -3.19 -16.71
C ARG A 184 -27.65 -1.97 -16.50
N ASP A 185 -28.93 -2.10 -16.81
CA ASP A 185 -29.90 -1.01 -16.75
C ASP A 185 -30.03 -0.48 -15.32
N GLU A 186 -30.00 -1.39 -14.33
CA GLU A 186 -30.06 -0.98 -12.92
C GLU A 186 -28.79 -0.27 -12.46
N LEU A 187 -27.62 -0.69 -12.94
CA LEU A 187 -26.36 0.03 -12.69
C LEU A 187 -26.38 1.45 -13.30
N GLU A 188 -26.79 1.58 -14.57
CA GLU A 188 -26.87 2.88 -15.24
C GLU A 188 -27.94 3.79 -14.60
N ARG A 189 -29.10 3.26 -14.21
CA ARG A 189 -30.16 4.01 -13.50
C ARG A 189 -29.72 4.60 -12.18
N ASN A 190 -28.88 3.87 -11.45
CA ASN A 190 -28.33 4.33 -10.17
C ASN A 190 -27.09 5.22 -10.33
N GLY A 191 -26.81 5.72 -11.55
CA GLY A 191 -25.75 6.66 -11.85
C GLY A 191 -24.35 6.04 -11.89
N CYS A 192 -24.24 4.72 -12.02
CA CYS A 192 -22.96 4.05 -12.19
C CYS A 192 -22.50 4.18 -13.65
N GLU A 193 -21.33 4.77 -13.85
CA GLU A 193 -20.71 4.86 -15.18
C GLU A 193 -20.02 3.53 -15.50
N ILE A 194 -20.55 2.78 -16.47
CA ILE A 194 -19.99 1.49 -16.87
C ILE A 194 -18.76 1.70 -17.76
N LEU A 195 -17.60 1.27 -17.28
CA LEU A 195 -16.31 1.40 -17.96
C LEU A 195 -16.02 0.18 -18.85
N ASN A 196 -16.45 -1.01 -18.44
CA ASN A 196 -16.25 -2.23 -19.21
C ASN A 196 -17.28 -3.30 -18.86
N GLU A 197 -17.68 -4.08 -19.86
CA GLU A 197 -18.64 -5.18 -19.72
C GLU A 197 -18.08 -6.41 -20.43
N LYS A 198 -17.98 -7.54 -19.70
CA LYS A 198 -17.56 -8.84 -20.26
C LYS A 198 -18.63 -9.88 -20.02
N LYS A 199 -19.33 -10.26 -21.10
CA LYS A 199 -20.34 -11.32 -21.12
C LYS A 199 -19.68 -12.66 -21.43
N ARG A 200 -19.81 -13.65 -20.55
CA ARG A 200 -19.36 -15.04 -20.78
C ARG A 200 -20.54 -16.02 -20.62
N PRO A 201 -21.35 -16.21 -21.68
CA PRO A 201 -22.54 -17.08 -21.64
C PRO A 201 -22.19 -18.54 -21.30
N ARG A 202 -21.09 -19.06 -21.87
CA ARG A 202 -20.63 -20.45 -21.63
C ARG A 202 -20.28 -20.73 -20.17
N SER A 203 -19.78 -19.74 -19.43
CA SER A 203 -19.47 -19.91 -18.00
C SER A 203 -20.61 -19.48 -17.08
N LYS A 204 -21.76 -19.03 -17.63
CA LYS A 204 -22.87 -18.41 -16.89
C LYS A 204 -22.40 -17.23 -16.03
N ARG A 205 -21.47 -16.41 -16.56
CA ARG A 205 -20.89 -15.26 -15.86
C ARG A 205 -20.98 -13.97 -16.67
N ALA A 206 -21.31 -12.87 -16.00
CA ALA A 206 -21.21 -11.53 -16.54
C ALA A 206 -20.37 -10.68 -15.58
N THR A 207 -19.31 -10.05 -16.10
CA THR A 207 -18.43 -9.19 -15.33
C THR A 207 -18.66 -7.74 -15.75
N TYR A 208 -18.95 -6.87 -14.78
CA TYR A 208 -19.15 -5.44 -14.98
C TYR A 208 -18.06 -4.67 -14.24
N ILE A 209 -17.44 -3.72 -14.91
CA ILE A 209 -16.47 -2.79 -14.33
C ILE A 209 -17.11 -1.40 -14.43
N PHE A 210 -17.42 -0.78 -13.30
CA PHE A 210 -18.15 0.49 -13.27
C PHE A 210 -17.64 1.41 -12.15
N ARG A 211 -17.92 2.70 -12.32
CA ARG A 211 -17.63 3.74 -11.34
C ARG A 211 -18.94 4.16 -10.67
N PRO A 212 -19.13 3.87 -9.37
CA PRO A 212 -20.33 4.30 -8.66
C PRO A 212 -20.26 5.81 -8.32
N PRO A 213 -21.42 6.48 -8.18
CA PRO A 213 -21.48 7.85 -7.72
C PRO A 213 -21.08 7.98 -6.25
N HIS A 214 -20.61 9.17 -5.84
CA HIS A 214 -20.04 9.46 -4.52
C HIS A 214 -20.94 9.10 -3.31
N SER A 215 -22.24 8.89 -3.52
CA SER A 215 -23.27 8.62 -2.51
C SER A 215 -23.62 7.15 -2.32
N LEU A 216 -23.22 6.25 -3.22
CA LEU A 216 -23.75 4.88 -3.25
C LEU A 216 -22.78 3.90 -2.56
N ALA A 217 -23.18 3.39 -1.40
CA ALA A 217 -22.42 2.36 -0.68
C ALA A 217 -22.65 0.97 -1.29
N ARG A 218 -21.64 0.09 -1.24
CA ARG A 218 -21.74 -1.31 -1.73
C ARG A 218 -22.99 -2.02 -1.19
N ASP A 219 -23.24 -1.94 0.11
CA ASP A 219 -24.36 -2.63 0.75
C ASP A 219 -25.72 -2.15 0.22
N GLN A 220 -25.83 -0.86 -0.11
CA GLN A 220 -27.03 -0.30 -0.74
C GLN A 220 -27.17 -0.78 -2.18
N LEU A 221 -26.06 -0.88 -2.91
CA LEU A 221 -26.02 -1.38 -4.28
C LEU A 221 -26.38 -2.87 -4.37
N GLU A 222 -25.94 -3.67 -3.40
CA GLU A 222 -26.28 -5.09 -3.28
C GLU A 222 -27.76 -5.27 -2.93
N GLN A 223 -28.29 -4.48 -2.00
CA GLN A 223 -29.73 -4.44 -1.70
C GLN A 223 -30.56 -4.00 -2.90
N LEU A 224 -30.13 -2.98 -3.64
CA LEU A 224 -30.82 -2.51 -4.84
C LEU A 224 -30.81 -3.57 -5.95
N LEU A 225 -29.69 -4.25 -6.18
CA LEU A 225 -29.59 -5.33 -7.17
C LEU A 225 -30.39 -6.56 -6.75
N GLU A 226 -30.50 -6.84 -5.45
CA GLU A 226 -31.44 -7.85 -4.97
C GLU A 226 -32.88 -7.37 -5.23
N GLU A 227 -33.28 -6.23 -4.72
CA GLU A 227 -34.67 -5.76 -4.77
C GLU A 227 -35.20 -5.51 -6.19
N ALA A 228 -34.35 -5.06 -7.12
CA ALA A 228 -34.74 -4.73 -8.50
C ALA A 228 -34.76 -5.92 -9.47
N ILE A 229 -34.11 -7.05 -9.13
CA ILE A 229 -33.95 -8.18 -10.07
C ILE A 229 -34.84 -9.34 -9.67
N ASP A 230 -35.77 -9.68 -10.56
CA ASP A 230 -36.71 -10.79 -10.42
C ASP A 230 -35.99 -12.11 -10.11
N SER A 231 -36.54 -12.86 -9.14
CA SER A 231 -36.02 -14.15 -8.66
C SER A 231 -35.58 -15.15 -9.75
N PRO A 232 -36.23 -15.28 -10.93
CA PRO A 232 -35.75 -16.16 -12.00
C PRO A 232 -34.50 -15.69 -12.74
N LEU A 233 -34.14 -14.40 -12.70
CA LEU A 233 -33.00 -13.81 -13.40
C LEU A 233 -31.77 -13.62 -12.50
N ARG A 234 -31.91 -13.85 -11.20
CA ARG A 234 -30.92 -13.53 -10.18
C ARG A 234 -29.76 -14.54 -10.17
N GLY A 235 -28.54 -14.03 -10.29
CA GLY A 235 -27.29 -14.76 -10.07
C GLY A 235 -26.67 -14.49 -8.70
N SER A 236 -25.65 -15.27 -8.31
CA SER A 236 -24.80 -14.92 -7.17
C SER A 236 -23.81 -13.82 -7.56
N VAL A 237 -23.80 -12.72 -6.80
CA VAL A 237 -22.96 -11.55 -7.07
C VAL A 237 -21.66 -11.70 -6.27
N ASP A 238 -20.53 -11.74 -6.97
CA ASP A 238 -19.18 -11.76 -6.38
C ASP A 238 -18.50 -10.42 -6.67
N TRP A 239 -17.83 -9.83 -5.68
CA TRP A 239 -17.32 -8.46 -5.77
C TRP A 239 -15.79 -8.45 -5.72
N GLU A 240 -15.14 -7.78 -6.68
CA GLU A 240 -13.70 -7.55 -6.68
C GLU A 240 -13.43 -6.02 -6.72
N ILE A 241 -12.54 -5.54 -5.84
CA ILE A 241 -12.09 -4.14 -5.83
C ILE A 241 -10.77 -4.05 -6.60
N ASN A 242 -10.68 -3.13 -7.58
CA ASN A 242 -9.46 -2.86 -8.37
C ASN A 242 -8.84 -1.50 -8.03
#